data_AF-A0A014PA13-F1
#
_entry.id   AF-A0A014PA13-F1
#
_cell.length_a   1.000
_cell.length_b   1.000
_cell.length_c   1.000
_cell.angle_alpha   90.00
_cell.angle_beta   90.00
_cell.angle_gamma   90.00
#
_symmetry.space_group_name_H-M   'P 1'
#
loop_
_entity.id
_entity.type
_entity.pdbx_description
1 polymer ?
#
loop_
_entity_poly.entity_id
_entity_poly.type
_entity_poly.pdbx_seq_one_letter_code
_entity_poly.pdbx_strand_id
1 'polypeptide(L)'
;MPNPSMLPAIDFTHHDFESEALVVRTDHSDDEAWRAVVDLLGQPDQNGFEVRAYLVDNRAFAGAGPDDVLSATAAESGLEVVFLADTATMTGEHTLLAVSTRSQELEDGDTELPREFRLLPPEVNLMHVNLAIGHMDFWEFAYHASLAADGILRL
;
A
#
# COMPACT_ATOMS: atom_id res chain seq x y z
N MET A 1 -9.74 -9.09 -30.99
CA MET A 1 -8.77 -8.73 -29.93
C MET A 1 -9.33 -9.25 -28.63
N PRO A 2 -8.56 -9.92 -27.76
CA PRO A 2 -9.07 -10.24 -26.43
C PRO A 2 -9.33 -8.91 -25.71
N ASN A 3 -10.50 -8.80 -25.09
CA ASN A 3 -10.82 -7.69 -24.20
C ASN A 3 -9.74 -7.68 -23.10
N PRO A 4 -9.03 -6.57 -22.83
CA PRO A 4 -8.19 -6.52 -21.64
C PRO A 4 -9.14 -6.78 -20.47
N SER A 5 -8.96 -7.91 -19.79
CA SER A 5 -9.83 -8.27 -18.67
C SER A 5 -9.71 -7.17 -17.62
N MET A 6 -10.73 -6.32 -17.52
CA MET A 6 -10.87 -5.39 -16.40
C MET A 6 -10.80 -6.22 -15.13
N LEU A 7 -9.87 -5.87 -14.23
CA LEU A 7 -9.85 -6.44 -12.89
C LEU A 7 -11.23 -6.25 -12.23
N PRO A 8 -11.68 -7.18 -11.39
CA PRO A 8 -12.90 -6.98 -10.64
C PRO A 8 -12.77 -5.73 -9.77
N ALA A 9 -13.85 -4.96 -9.66
CA ALA A 9 -13.91 -3.87 -8.69
C ALA A 9 -13.74 -4.42 -7.27
N ILE A 10 -13.01 -3.70 -6.44
CA ILE A 10 -12.86 -4.02 -5.02
C ILE A 10 -14.16 -3.62 -4.31
N ASP A 11 -14.64 -4.48 -3.41
CA ASP A 11 -15.83 -4.22 -2.60
C ASP A 11 -15.42 -3.44 -1.35
N PHE A 12 -15.73 -2.14 -1.35
CA PHE A 12 -15.45 -1.24 -0.24
C PHE A 12 -16.54 -1.24 0.84
N THR A 13 -17.60 -2.02 0.65
CA THR A 13 -18.72 -2.05 1.60
C THR A 13 -18.23 -2.53 2.96
N HIS A 14 -18.59 -1.79 4.02
CA HIS A 14 -18.23 -2.09 5.42
C HIS A 14 -16.77 -1.87 5.81
N HIS A 15 -15.96 -1.21 4.97
CA HIS A 15 -14.59 -0.82 5.31
C HIS A 15 -14.50 0.65 5.70
N ASP A 16 -13.70 0.94 6.74
CA ASP A 16 -13.44 2.28 7.21
C ASP A 16 -11.99 2.70 6.90
N PHE A 17 -11.80 3.42 5.79
CA PHE A 17 -10.47 3.89 5.34
C PHE A 17 -9.92 5.07 6.14
N GLU A 18 -10.58 5.52 7.21
CA GLU A 18 -9.93 6.36 8.23
C GLU A 18 -8.98 5.55 9.12
N SER A 19 -9.14 4.22 9.17
CA SER A 19 -8.35 3.34 10.05
C SER A 19 -7.85 2.02 9.43
N GLU A 20 -8.44 1.57 8.32
CA GLU A 20 -8.11 0.32 7.65
C GLU A 20 -7.25 0.55 6.40
N ALA A 21 -5.97 0.17 6.46
CA ALA A 21 -5.10 0.25 5.29
C ALA A 21 -5.49 -0.78 4.21
N LEU A 22 -5.66 -0.36 2.96
CA LEU A 22 -5.94 -1.28 1.85
C LEU A 22 -4.66 -1.97 1.35
N VAL A 23 -4.59 -3.30 1.52
CA VAL A 23 -3.50 -4.14 1.03
C VAL A 23 -4.01 -5.12 -0.02
N VAL A 24 -3.48 -5.06 -1.23
CA VAL A 24 -3.85 -5.92 -2.35
C VAL A 24 -2.75 -6.93 -2.64
N ARG A 25 -3.05 -8.22 -2.53
CA ARG A 25 -2.13 -9.29 -2.88
C ARG A 25 -2.11 -9.47 -4.40
N THR A 26 -0.94 -9.27 -5.00
CA THR A 26 -0.73 -9.42 -6.44
C THR A 26 0.21 -10.57 -6.77
N ASP A 27 1.01 -11.04 -5.80
CA ASP A 27 1.79 -12.26 -5.92
C ASP A 27 1.23 -13.38 -5.04
N HIS A 28 0.95 -14.54 -5.64
CA HIS A 28 0.42 -15.72 -4.94
C HIS A 28 1.38 -16.91 -4.99
N SER A 29 2.68 -16.67 -5.15
CA SER A 29 3.70 -17.73 -5.26
C SER A 29 3.99 -18.42 -3.93
N ASP A 30 3.77 -17.74 -2.81
CA ASP A 30 4.06 -18.26 -1.46
C ASP A 30 2.95 -17.88 -0.46
N ASP A 31 2.17 -18.88 -0.03
CA ASP A 31 1.12 -18.71 0.98
C ASP A 31 1.67 -18.70 2.42
N GLU A 32 2.88 -19.19 2.65
CA GLU A 32 3.54 -19.10 3.96
C GLU A 32 4.09 -17.70 4.20
N ALA A 33 4.79 -17.12 3.22
CA ALA A 33 5.21 -15.73 3.25
C ALA A 33 4.00 -14.78 3.39
N TRP A 34 2.90 -15.06 2.67
CA TRP A 34 1.68 -14.25 2.81
C TRP A 34 1.11 -14.30 4.22
N ARG A 35 1.02 -15.47 4.85
CA ARG A 35 0.56 -15.55 6.26
C ARG A 35 1.46 -14.75 7.20
N ALA A 36 2.78 -14.77 6.98
CA ALA A 36 3.71 -13.96 7.78
C ALA A 36 3.46 -12.45 7.60
N VAL A 37 3.17 -11.99 6.37
CA VAL A 37 2.78 -10.60 6.09
C VAL A 37 1.49 -10.24 6.83
N VAL A 38 0.46 -11.09 6.76
CA VAL A 38 -0.81 -10.88 7.46
C VAL A 38 -0.61 -10.81 8.98
N ASP A 39 0.21 -11.70 9.54
CA ASP A 39 0.54 -11.69 10.96
C ASP A 39 1.26 -10.38 11.36
N LEU A 40 2.19 -9.89 10.54
CA LEU A 40 2.89 -8.63 10.78
C LEU A 40 1.97 -7.41 10.67
N LEU A 41 1.07 -7.39 9.68
CA LEU A 41 0.08 -6.33 9.49
C LEU A 41 -0.96 -6.25 10.62
N GLY A 42 -1.17 -7.36 11.34
CA GLY A 42 -2.08 -7.43 12.49
C GLY A 42 -1.42 -7.18 13.84
N GLN A 43 -0.11 -6.92 13.90
CA GLN A 43 0.57 -6.63 15.16
C GLN A 43 0.18 -5.23 15.65
N PRO A 44 -0.18 -5.07 16.94
CA PRO A 44 -0.43 -3.74 17.50
C PRO A 44 0.75 -2.80 17.26
N ASP A 45 0.47 -1.50 17.18
CA ASP A 45 1.52 -0.50 17.05
C ASP A 45 2.44 -0.48 18.29
N GLN A 46 3.50 0.32 18.23
CA GLN A 46 4.44 0.48 19.34
C GLN A 46 3.81 0.95 20.68
N ASN A 47 2.61 1.54 20.63
CA ASN A 47 1.86 1.97 21.81
C ASN A 47 0.80 0.95 22.25
N GLY A 48 0.67 -0.17 21.53
CA GLY A 48 -0.29 -1.23 21.79
C GLY A 48 -1.70 -0.96 21.24
N PHE A 49 -1.86 0.02 20.35
CA PHE A 49 -3.13 0.26 19.68
C PHE A 49 -3.39 -0.78 18.59
N GLU A 50 -4.67 -1.13 18.44
CA GLU A 50 -5.12 -2.05 17.38
C GLU A 50 -4.87 -1.43 16.01
N VAL A 51 -4.24 -2.19 15.13
CA VAL A 51 -4.05 -1.84 13.72
C VAL A 51 -5.02 -2.66 12.89
N ARG A 52 -5.48 -2.09 11.76
CA ARG A 52 -6.36 -2.80 10.83
C ARG A 52 -5.88 -2.63 9.40
N ALA A 53 -6.06 -3.69 8.63
CA ALA A 53 -5.81 -3.71 7.20
C ALA A 53 -6.96 -4.46 6.51
N TYR A 54 -7.48 -3.86 5.44
CA TYR A 54 -8.36 -4.54 4.51
C TYR A 54 -7.51 -5.30 3.48
N LEU A 55 -7.55 -6.63 3.55
CA LEU A 55 -6.77 -7.52 2.70
C LEU A 55 -7.58 -8.00 1.50
N VAL A 56 -7.15 -7.63 0.29
CA VAL A 56 -7.68 -8.17 -0.97
C VAL A 56 -6.79 -9.33 -1.42
N ASP A 57 -7.14 -10.56 -1.00
CA ASP A 57 -6.50 -11.81 -1.44
C ASP A 57 -7.37 -12.51 -2.50
N ASN A 58 -7.38 -11.94 -3.70
CA ASN A 58 -8.15 -12.47 -4.83
C ASN A 58 -7.23 -12.72 -6.02
N ARG A 59 -7.13 -13.98 -6.46
CA ARG A 59 -6.28 -14.41 -7.58
C ARG A 59 -6.54 -13.70 -8.91
N ALA A 60 -7.67 -13.00 -9.06
CA ALA A 60 -7.89 -12.12 -10.21
C ALA A 60 -6.84 -10.99 -10.31
N PHE A 61 -6.25 -10.57 -9.17
CA PHE A 61 -5.18 -9.57 -9.09
C PHE A 61 -3.78 -10.16 -9.30
N ALA A 62 -3.65 -11.45 -9.61
CA ALA A 62 -2.35 -12.08 -9.81
C ALA A 62 -1.57 -11.39 -10.96
N GLY A 63 -0.40 -10.85 -10.64
CA GLY A 63 0.45 -10.11 -11.56
C GLY A 63 -0.01 -8.68 -11.88
N ALA A 64 -1.05 -8.17 -11.20
CA ALA A 64 -1.49 -6.79 -11.36
C ALA A 64 -0.42 -5.80 -10.88
N GLY A 65 -0.14 -4.78 -11.69
CA GLY A 65 0.78 -3.70 -11.34
C GLY A 65 0.11 -2.55 -10.58
N PRO A 66 0.88 -1.52 -10.18
CA PRO A 66 0.37 -0.33 -9.51
C PRO A 66 -0.82 0.32 -10.24
N ASP A 67 -0.71 0.57 -11.55
CA ASP A 67 -1.77 1.24 -12.31
C ASP A 67 -3.04 0.39 -12.46
N ASP A 68 -2.90 -0.94 -12.50
CA ASP A 68 -4.05 -1.85 -12.53
C ASP A 68 -4.82 -1.81 -11.20
N VAL A 69 -4.10 -1.82 -10.08
CA VAL A 69 -4.68 -1.74 -8.73
C VAL A 69 -5.31 -0.35 -8.49
N LEU A 70 -4.66 0.72 -8.94
CA LEU A 70 -5.23 2.07 -8.88
C LEU A 70 -6.51 2.18 -9.71
N SER A 71 -6.54 1.58 -10.90
CA SER A 71 -7.74 1.53 -11.72
C SER A 71 -8.89 0.76 -11.02
N ALA A 72 -8.57 -0.32 -10.31
CA ALA A 72 -9.55 -1.10 -9.56
C ALA A 72 -10.05 -0.39 -8.28
N THR A 73 -9.30 0.60 -7.77
CA THR A 73 -9.64 1.37 -6.57
C THR A 73 -10.24 2.75 -6.84
N ALA A 74 -10.30 3.18 -8.11
CA ALA A 74 -10.77 4.51 -8.51
C ALA A 74 -12.21 4.87 -8.07
N ALA A 75 -13.02 3.89 -7.65
CA ALA A 75 -14.36 4.14 -7.12
C ALA A 75 -14.37 4.65 -5.66
N GLU A 76 -13.26 4.49 -4.94
CA GLU A 76 -13.09 4.95 -3.55
C GLU A 76 -12.14 6.15 -3.51
N SER A 77 -12.71 7.36 -3.47
CA SER A 77 -11.94 8.61 -3.51
C SER A 77 -11.25 8.96 -2.19
N GLY A 78 -11.59 8.29 -1.08
CA GLY A 78 -10.98 8.55 0.23
C GLY A 78 -9.62 7.88 0.43
N LEU A 79 -9.19 7.00 -0.48
CA LEU A 79 -7.88 6.36 -0.40
C LEU A 79 -6.79 7.31 -0.87
N GLU A 80 -5.87 7.68 0.03
CA GLU A 80 -4.65 8.43 -0.31
C GLU A 80 -3.50 7.52 -0.80
N VAL A 81 -3.54 6.24 -0.42
CA VAL A 81 -2.51 5.24 -0.71
C VAL A 81 -3.13 3.84 -0.82
N VAL A 82 -2.54 3.01 -1.67
CA VAL A 82 -2.78 1.56 -1.71
C VAL A 82 -1.46 0.82 -1.51
N PHE A 83 -1.52 -0.35 -0.86
CA PHE A 83 -0.34 -1.17 -0.59
C PHE A 83 -0.41 -2.47 -1.41
N LEU A 84 0.63 -2.77 -2.18
CA LEU A 84 0.71 -4.00 -2.96
C LEU A 84 1.60 -5.02 -2.26
N ALA A 85 1.09 -6.25 -2.13
CA ALA A 85 1.87 -7.43 -1.76
C ALA A 85 2.30 -8.16 -3.05
N ASP A 86 3.45 -7.76 -3.57
CA ASP A 86 4.03 -8.21 -4.84
C ASP A 86 5.12 -9.28 -4.65
N THR A 87 5.85 -9.61 -5.72
CA THR A 87 6.88 -10.66 -5.67
C THR A 87 7.95 -10.39 -4.61
N ALA A 88 8.31 -9.12 -4.38
CA ALA A 88 9.31 -8.79 -3.36
C ALA A 88 8.72 -8.90 -1.93
N THR A 89 7.40 -8.81 -1.77
CA THR A 89 6.73 -9.12 -0.49
C THR A 89 6.85 -10.61 -0.13
N MET A 90 6.84 -11.50 -1.11
CA MET A 90 6.96 -12.94 -0.88
C MET A 90 8.39 -13.39 -0.54
N THR A 91 9.34 -12.45 -0.46
CA THR A 91 10.75 -12.73 -0.19
C THR A 91 11.33 -11.71 0.80
N GLY A 92 12.54 -11.97 1.31
CA GLY A 92 13.28 -10.99 2.12
C GLY A 92 12.55 -10.56 3.39
N GLU A 93 12.44 -9.24 3.60
CA GLU A 93 11.82 -8.62 4.78
C GLU A 93 10.30 -8.37 4.62
N HIS A 94 9.65 -9.02 3.66
CA HIS A 94 8.21 -8.90 3.44
C HIS A 94 7.71 -7.47 3.17
N THR A 95 8.54 -6.65 2.54
CA THR A 95 8.17 -5.26 2.20
C THR A 95 6.93 -5.19 1.33
N LEU A 96 6.10 -4.19 1.57
CA LEU A 96 4.97 -3.84 0.71
C LEU A 96 5.36 -2.66 -0.18
N LEU A 97 4.71 -2.54 -1.34
CA LEU A 97 4.86 -1.36 -2.20
C LEU A 97 3.71 -0.39 -1.89
N ALA A 98 4.02 0.74 -1.27
CA ALA A 98 3.07 1.85 -1.14
C ALA A 98 2.98 2.59 -2.46
N VAL A 99 1.76 2.87 -2.92
CA VAL A 99 1.51 3.59 -4.17
C VAL A 99 0.49 4.70 -3.89
N SER A 100 0.89 5.94 -4.17
CA SER A 100 -0.01 7.11 -4.06
C SER A 100 -1.15 7.01 -5.07
N THR A 101 -2.37 7.28 -4.62
CA THR A 101 -3.55 7.41 -5.51
C THR A 101 -3.60 8.77 -6.21
N ARG A 102 -2.89 9.76 -5.66
CA ARG A 102 -2.80 11.13 -6.18
C ARG A 102 -1.48 11.38 -6.93
N SER A 103 -1.52 12.33 -7.86
CA SER A 103 -0.31 12.92 -8.44
C SER A 103 0.32 13.93 -7.48
N GLN A 104 1.64 14.13 -7.60
CA GLN A 104 2.32 15.18 -6.85
C GLN A 104 1.94 16.55 -7.41
N GLU A 105 1.48 17.45 -6.53
CA GLU A 105 1.30 18.86 -6.88
C GLU A 105 2.65 19.55 -6.65
N LEU A 106 3.32 19.92 -7.74
CA LEU A 106 4.65 20.53 -7.72
C LEU A 106 4.57 22.02 -8.08
N GLU A 107 5.27 22.85 -7.33
CA GLU A 107 5.54 24.25 -7.67
C GLU A 107 6.92 24.40 -8.36
N ASP A 108 7.18 25.58 -8.94
CA ASP A 108 8.44 25.88 -9.62
C ASP A 108 9.63 25.76 -8.64
N GLY A 109 10.49 24.75 -8.88
CA GLY A 109 11.68 24.48 -8.07
C GLY A 109 11.55 23.28 -7.14
N ASP A 110 10.37 22.66 -7.07
CA ASP A 110 10.17 21.44 -6.29
C ASP A 110 10.87 20.24 -6.92
N THR A 111 11.26 19.30 -6.07
CA THR A 111 11.82 18.01 -6.49
C THR A 111 10.70 16.99 -6.58
N GLU A 112 10.51 16.42 -7.77
CA GLU A 112 9.59 15.31 -7.98
C GLU A 112 10.09 14.07 -7.22
N LEU A 113 9.21 13.48 -6.41
CA LEU A 113 9.47 12.26 -5.65
C LEU A 113 8.74 11.07 -6.29
N PRO A 114 9.25 9.84 -6.11
CA PRO A 114 8.59 8.65 -6.65
C PRO A 114 7.19 8.45 -6.06
N ARG A 115 6.19 8.22 -6.93
CA ARG A 115 4.81 7.88 -6.54
C ARG A 115 4.64 6.56 -5.81
N GLU A 116 5.73 5.81 -5.70
CA GLU A 116 5.79 4.50 -5.06
C GLU A 116 7.12 4.31 -4.35
N PHE A 117 7.07 3.65 -3.19
CA PHE A 117 8.24 3.25 -2.42
C PHE A 117 7.92 2.04 -1.55
N ARG A 118 8.95 1.39 -1.01
CA ARG A 118 8.77 0.20 -0.17
C ARG A 118 8.79 0.56 1.31
N LEU A 119 8.00 -0.15 2.09
CA LEU A 119 7.96 -0.05 3.55
C LEU A 119 7.79 -1.45 4.17
N LEU A 120 8.19 -1.58 5.42
CA LEU A 120 7.92 -2.80 6.18
C LEU A 120 6.45 -2.87 6.62
N PRO A 121 5.86 -4.07 6.77
CA PRO A 121 4.47 -4.21 7.22
C PRO A 121 4.11 -3.44 8.51
N PRO A 122 4.97 -3.34 9.55
CA PRO A 122 4.66 -2.55 10.74
C PRO A 122 4.45 -1.05 10.48
N GLU A 123 4.98 -0.50 9.38
CA GLU A 123 4.84 0.92 9.03
C GLU A 123 3.55 1.25 8.30
N VAL A 124 2.83 0.24 7.80
CA VAL A 124 1.64 0.42 6.96
C VAL A 124 0.54 1.19 7.66
N ASN A 125 0.20 0.78 8.89
CA ASN A 125 -0.90 1.43 9.63
C ASN A 125 -0.52 2.86 10.02
N LEU A 126 0.73 3.08 10.49
CA LEU A 126 1.23 4.42 10.82
C LEU A 126 1.15 5.35 9.63
N MET A 127 1.66 4.93 8.47
CA MET A 127 1.60 5.73 7.25
C MET A 127 0.15 6.00 6.85
N HIS A 128 -0.68 4.96 6.75
CA HIS A 128 -2.07 5.07 6.32
C HIS A 128 -2.87 6.05 7.21
N VAL A 129 -2.81 5.91 8.53
CA VAL A 129 -3.58 6.75 9.45
C VAL A 129 -3.10 8.21 9.38
N ASN A 130 -1.79 8.45 9.27
CA ASN A 130 -1.28 9.82 9.13
C ASN A 130 -1.80 10.51 7.86
N LEU A 131 -1.89 9.77 6.75
CA LEU A 131 -2.47 10.27 5.50
C LEU A 131 -3.97 10.52 5.64
N ALA A 132 -4.70 9.55 6.19
CA ALA A 132 -6.16 9.61 6.31
C ALA A 132 -6.62 10.82 7.17
N ILE A 133 -5.88 11.17 8.22
CA ILE A 133 -6.19 12.34 9.07
C ILE A 133 -5.52 13.64 8.60
N GLY A 134 -4.73 13.59 7.52
CA GLY A 134 -3.99 14.75 7.00
C GLY A 134 -2.91 15.29 7.95
N HIS A 135 -2.32 14.45 8.80
CA HIS A 135 -1.25 14.85 9.70
C HIS A 135 0.11 14.91 8.99
N MET A 136 0.36 13.99 8.05
CA MET A 136 1.50 14.01 7.14
C MET A 136 1.04 13.68 5.73
N ASP A 137 1.81 14.10 4.73
CA ASP A 137 1.52 13.82 3.33
C ASP A 137 2.32 12.62 2.79
N PHE A 138 1.88 12.04 1.66
CA PHE A 138 2.56 10.88 1.05
C PHE A 138 4.02 11.18 0.65
N TRP A 139 4.29 12.39 0.18
CA TRP A 139 5.59 12.81 -0.33
C TRP A 139 6.60 13.04 0.80
N GLU A 140 6.15 13.40 2.00
CA GLU A 140 6.97 13.41 3.20
C GLU A 140 7.47 11.98 3.52
N PHE A 141 6.61 10.96 3.42
CA PHE A 141 7.04 9.57 3.57
C PHE A 141 7.96 9.10 2.44
N ALA A 142 7.65 9.47 1.18
CA ALA A 142 8.51 9.16 0.03
C ALA A 142 9.91 9.80 0.19
N TYR A 143 9.98 11.01 0.72
CA TYR A 143 11.22 11.67 1.07
C TYR A 143 11.99 10.88 2.13
N HIS A 144 11.35 10.47 3.23
CA HIS A 144 11.98 9.63 4.25
C HIS A 144 12.49 8.29 3.70
N ALA A 145 11.71 7.63 2.84
CA ALA A 145 12.13 6.40 2.17
C ALA A 145 13.37 6.64 1.28
N SER A 146 13.43 7.77 0.57
CA SER A 146 14.57 8.13 -0.29
C SER A 146 15.88 8.39 0.46
N LEU A 147 15.81 8.68 1.76
CA LEU A 147 16.99 8.83 2.62
C LEU A 147 17.57 7.47 3.04
N ALA A 148 16.79 6.39 2.99
CA ALA A 148 17.24 5.04 3.30
C ALA A 148 18.11 4.50 2.16
N ALA A 149 19.23 3.85 2.51
CA ALA A 149 20.19 3.33 1.52
C ALA A 149 19.59 2.26 0.58
N ASP A 150 18.56 1.55 1.06
CA ASP A 150 17.82 0.53 0.32
C ASP A 150 16.45 1.02 -0.19
N GLY A 151 16.10 2.29 0.05
CA GLY A 151 14.81 2.86 -0.33
C GLY A 151 13.60 2.29 0.43
N ILE A 152 13.83 1.58 1.55
CA ILE A 152 12.78 0.98 2.37
C ILE A 152 12.53 1.86 3.60
N LEU A 153 11.31 2.36 3.74
CA LEU A 153 10.85 3.11 4.88
C LEU A 153 10.80 2.23 6.14
N ARG A 154 11.45 2.71 7.21
CA ARG A 154 11.46 2.17 8.58
C ARG A 154 11.47 3.38 9.53
N LEU A 155 10.44 3.58 10.35
CA LEU A 155 10.26 4.78 11.17
C LEU A 155 10.44 4.51 12.67
#